data_AF-X0CEC0-F1
#
_entry.id   AF-X0CEC0-F1
#
_cell.length_a   1.000
_cell.length_b   1.000
_cell.length_c   1.000
_cell.angle_alpha   90.00
_cell.angle_beta   90.00
_cell.angle_gamma   90.00
#
_symmetry.space_group_name_H-M   'P 1'
#
loop_
_entity.id
_entity.type
_entity.pdbx_description
1 polymer ?
#
loop_
_entity_poly.entity_id
_entity_poly.type
_entity_poly.pdbx_seq_one_letter_code
_entity_poly.pdbx_strand_id
1 'polypeptide(L)'
;MEDSLPNRSGGSSTPPPDMEPKTPIRTVRVPQIQALPQGVPPPPTALETEDYYGLWRNTPRLIARSNYPDDQWSGLCNNWSQVEDSHPLKVLWSDPEGILQKELTGALEYTQWNSFETYRIGSAVQENQVKLLIIVEAGSTSWYHAWIVTRVCRNILRSYDIMDVEVEVQECTGCWAIMRIRESVGPGVTVQDCPICH
;
A
#
# COMPACT_ATOMS: atom_id res chain seq x y z
N MET A 1 37.87 82.43 44.49
CA MET A 1 36.85 82.39 45.54
C MET A 1 36.13 81.09 45.35
N GLU A 2 36.29 80.20 46.35
CA GLU A 2 35.43 79.07 46.77
C GLU A 2 34.84 78.13 45.67
N ASP A 3 34.82 76.80 45.79
CA ASP A 3 34.87 75.97 46.98
C ASP A 3 35.12 74.47 46.67
N SER A 4 35.91 73.84 47.54
CA SER A 4 35.77 72.50 48.15
C SER A 4 35.75 71.16 47.36
N LEU A 5 36.72 70.30 47.74
CA LEU A 5 36.93 68.83 47.58
C LEU A 5 36.01 67.99 48.51
N PRO A 6 36.13 66.62 48.70
CA PRO A 6 36.67 65.51 47.88
C PRO A 6 35.79 64.20 47.84
N ASN A 7 36.25 63.25 46.99
CA ASN A 7 36.14 61.77 47.01
C ASN A 7 35.55 61.04 48.24
N ARG A 8 34.59 60.12 48.01
CA ARG A 8 34.74 58.63 48.06
C ARG A 8 33.40 57.88 47.88
N SER A 9 33.51 56.63 47.40
CA SER A 9 32.61 55.46 47.48
C SER A 9 32.17 55.02 46.08
N GLY A 10 32.54 53.86 45.54
CA GLY A 10 32.51 52.53 46.13
C GLY A 10 31.48 51.72 45.34
N GLY A 11 31.93 50.84 44.45
CA GLY A 11 31.04 50.07 43.57
C GLY A 11 31.80 49.04 42.74
N SER A 12 32.22 47.96 43.40
CA SER A 12 32.70 46.73 42.77
C SER A 12 31.58 46.11 41.95
N SER A 13 31.79 45.88 40.65
CA SER A 13 30.88 45.09 39.81
C SER A 13 31.64 43.87 39.29
N THR A 14 31.55 42.78 40.04
CA THR A 14 31.83 41.43 39.55
C THR A 14 30.74 41.03 38.54
N PRO A 15 31.07 40.47 37.37
CA PRO A 15 30.07 39.89 36.48
C PRO A 15 29.48 38.61 37.10
N PRO A 16 28.23 38.23 36.75
CA PRO A 16 27.59 37.04 37.30
C PRO A 16 28.27 35.75 36.82
N PRO A 17 28.19 34.65 37.59
CA PRO A 17 28.81 33.39 37.23
C PRO A 17 28.08 32.75 36.05
N ASP A 18 28.87 32.25 35.11
CA ASP A 18 28.43 31.47 33.96
C ASP A 18 27.75 30.18 34.43
N MET A 19 26.42 30.11 34.34
CA MET A 19 25.67 28.89 34.65
C MET A 19 25.69 27.97 33.42
N GLU A 20 26.67 27.06 33.38
CA GLU A 20 26.61 25.89 32.50
C GLU A 20 25.32 25.08 32.77
N PRO A 21 24.50 24.80 31.75
CA PRO A 21 23.38 23.88 31.92
C PRO A 21 23.88 22.43 31.96
N LYS A 22 24.15 21.94 33.17
CA LYS A 22 24.36 20.51 33.45
C LYS A 22 23.04 19.76 33.55
N THR A 23 22.48 19.39 32.40
CA THR A 23 21.58 18.24 32.30
C THR A 23 21.72 17.62 30.92
N PRO A 24 22.14 16.35 30.79
CA PRO A 24 22.14 15.70 29.50
C PRO A 24 20.68 15.49 29.09
N ILE A 25 20.23 16.24 28.10
CA ILE A 25 18.97 15.95 27.41
C ILE A 25 19.13 14.53 26.88
N ARG A 26 18.43 13.59 27.51
CA ARG A 26 18.39 12.21 27.06
C ARG A 26 17.62 12.20 25.75
N THR A 27 18.32 12.39 24.65
CA THR A 27 17.78 12.31 23.30
C THR A 27 17.15 10.92 23.16
N VAL A 28 15.82 10.87 23.26
CA VAL A 28 15.06 9.70 22.85
C VAL A 28 15.31 9.58 21.35
N ARG A 29 16.13 8.62 20.96
CA ARG A 29 16.27 8.24 19.55
C ARG A 29 14.89 7.79 19.09
N VAL A 30 14.20 8.66 18.37
CA VAL A 30 13.13 8.24 17.47
C VAL A 30 13.76 7.14 16.60
N PRO A 31 13.19 5.92 16.54
CA PRO A 31 13.71 4.90 15.65
C PRO A 31 13.75 5.50 14.25
N GLN A 32 14.95 5.63 13.69
CA GLN A 32 15.09 6.06 12.30
C GLN A 32 14.33 5.02 11.47
N ILE A 33 13.21 5.43 10.90
CA ILE A 33 12.53 4.70 9.85
C ILE A 33 13.61 4.39 8.82
N GLN A 34 13.96 3.12 8.67
CA GLN A 34 14.95 2.70 7.70
C GLN A 34 14.48 3.21 6.33
N ALA A 35 15.30 4.06 5.69
CA ALA A 35 14.97 4.56 4.36
C ALA A 35 14.86 3.36 3.41
N LEU A 36 13.77 3.33 2.62
CA LEU A 36 13.55 2.29 1.63
C LEU A 36 14.72 2.24 0.62
N PRO A 37 15.05 1.07 0.04
CA PRO A 37 16.06 0.97 -1.01
C PRO A 37 15.77 1.92 -2.17
N GLN A 38 16.80 2.44 -2.84
CA GLN A 38 16.63 3.33 -4.00
C GLN A 38 15.78 2.66 -5.09
N GLY A 39 14.80 3.40 -5.63
CA GLY A 39 13.89 2.93 -6.67
C GLY A 39 12.66 2.17 -6.14
N VAL A 40 12.58 1.94 -4.84
CA VAL A 40 11.37 1.41 -4.19
C VAL A 40 10.49 2.60 -3.81
N PRO A 41 9.23 2.67 -4.30
CA PRO A 41 8.33 3.75 -3.95
C PRO A 41 7.84 3.61 -2.50
N PRO A 42 7.27 4.63 -1.86
CA PRO A 42 6.66 4.47 -0.54
C PRO A 42 5.42 3.55 -0.58
N PRO A 43 4.97 3.00 0.56
CA PRO A 43 3.67 2.34 0.61
C PRO A 43 2.52 3.29 0.27
N PRO A 44 1.38 2.77 -0.24
CA PRO A 44 0.14 3.51 -0.33
C PRO A 44 -0.19 4.19 1.00
N THR A 45 -0.83 5.36 0.92
CA THR A 45 -1.31 6.03 2.13
C THR A 45 -2.40 5.20 2.82
N ALA A 46 -2.66 5.45 4.11
CA ALA A 46 -3.78 4.79 4.80
C ALA A 46 -5.12 5.05 4.09
N LEU A 47 -5.33 6.28 3.63
CA LEU A 47 -6.52 6.66 2.86
C LEU A 47 -6.60 5.89 1.54
N GLU A 48 -5.51 5.80 0.79
CA GLU A 48 -5.46 5.00 -0.45
C GLU A 48 -5.72 3.52 -0.15
N THR A 49 -5.12 2.97 0.90
CA THR A 49 -5.33 1.57 1.30
C THR A 49 -6.80 1.24 1.56
N GLU A 50 -7.53 2.16 2.19
CA GLU A 50 -8.92 1.92 2.64
C GLU A 50 -9.96 2.31 1.60
N ASP A 51 -9.72 3.40 0.85
CA ASP A 51 -10.73 4.04 0.00
C ASP A 51 -10.46 3.86 -1.50
N TYR A 52 -9.37 3.19 -1.91
CA TYR A 52 -9.02 3.06 -3.34
C TYR A 52 -10.19 2.54 -4.17
N TYR A 53 -10.81 1.43 -3.76
CA TYR A 53 -11.92 0.79 -4.47
C TYR A 53 -13.30 1.44 -4.20
N GLY A 54 -13.33 2.54 -3.43
CA GLY A 54 -14.50 3.37 -3.21
C GLY A 54 -15.76 2.61 -2.80
N LEU A 55 -16.72 2.51 -3.74
CA LEU A 55 -18.08 1.99 -3.51
C LEU A 55 -18.22 0.47 -3.70
N TRP A 56 -17.12 -0.27 -3.85
CA TRP A 56 -17.18 -1.72 -3.90
C TRP A 56 -17.77 -2.28 -2.61
N ARG A 57 -18.79 -3.16 -2.74
CA ARG A 57 -19.62 -3.63 -1.61
C ARG A 57 -18.80 -4.25 -0.46
N ASN A 58 -17.68 -4.89 -0.80
CA ASN A 58 -16.82 -5.56 0.17
C ASN A 58 -15.60 -4.71 0.57
N THR A 59 -15.51 -3.47 0.06
CA THR A 59 -14.46 -2.48 0.35
C THR A 59 -13.08 -3.12 0.59
N PRO A 60 -12.51 -3.78 -0.44
CA PRO A 60 -11.22 -4.43 -0.28
C PRO A 60 -10.14 -3.38 0.01
N ARG A 61 -9.09 -3.81 0.68
CA ARG A 61 -7.96 -2.94 1.03
C ARG A 61 -6.86 -3.09 0.00
N LEU A 62 -6.47 -1.99 -0.62
CA LEU A 62 -5.37 -1.99 -1.57
C LEU A 62 -4.05 -2.12 -0.82
N ILE A 63 -3.24 -3.12 -1.19
CA ILE A 63 -1.91 -3.30 -0.62
C ILE A 63 -0.84 -2.73 -1.54
N ALA A 64 -0.86 -3.05 -2.84
CA ALA A 64 0.17 -2.58 -3.77
C ALA A 64 -0.36 -2.46 -5.20
N ARG A 65 0.23 -1.54 -5.98
CA ARG A 65 -0.05 -1.34 -7.41
C ARG A 65 1.23 -1.36 -8.23
N SER A 66 1.21 -2.00 -9.39
CA SER A 66 2.37 -2.09 -10.28
C SER A 66 2.73 -0.79 -11.01
N ASN A 67 1.78 0.13 -11.12
CA ASN A 67 1.94 1.46 -11.74
C ASN A 67 2.27 2.56 -10.72
N TYR A 68 2.48 2.24 -9.45
CA TYR A 68 2.94 3.20 -8.46
C TYR A 68 4.49 3.34 -8.51
N PRO A 69 5.05 4.56 -8.51
CA PRO A 69 4.41 5.87 -8.31
C PRO A 69 4.07 6.63 -9.62
N ASP A 70 4.19 5.98 -10.78
CA ASP A 70 3.94 6.59 -12.10
C ASP A 70 2.51 7.14 -12.23
N ASP A 71 1.56 6.49 -11.54
CA ASP A 71 0.15 6.84 -11.51
C ASP A 71 -0.31 7.17 -10.08
N GLN A 72 -0.41 8.46 -9.77
CA GLN A 72 -0.88 8.92 -8.47
C GLN A 72 -2.39 8.73 -8.34
N TRP A 73 -2.79 8.11 -7.24
CA TRP A 73 -4.18 8.00 -6.86
C TRP A 73 -4.77 9.39 -6.62
N SER A 74 -5.80 9.73 -7.39
CA SER A 74 -6.37 11.07 -7.47
C SER A 74 -7.82 11.13 -6.98
N GLY A 75 -8.31 10.05 -6.36
CA GLY A 75 -9.65 9.94 -5.77
C GLY A 75 -10.26 8.56 -5.94
N LEU A 76 -11.42 8.35 -5.31
CA LEU A 76 -12.13 7.07 -5.26
C LEU A 76 -12.30 6.45 -6.66
N CYS A 77 -12.00 5.16 -6.80
CA CYS A 77 -12.46 4.39 -7.94
C CYS A 77 -13.98 4.26 -7.86
N ASN A 78 -14.69 4.95 -8.75
CA ASN A 78 -16.15 4.97 -8.81
C ASN A 78 -16.69 4.34 -10.08
N ASN A 79 -15.82 3.81 -10.94
CA ASN A 79 -16.18 3.14 -12.18
C ASN A 79 -15.44 1.81 -12.31
N TRP A 80 -16.21 0.76 -12.58
CA TRP A 80 -15.66 -0.57 -12.85
C TRP A 80 -16.55 -1.35 -13.81
N SER A 81 -15.93 -2.21 -14.60
CA SER A 81 -16.63 -3.13 -15.50
C SER A 81 -15.84 -4.43 -15.67
N GLN A 82 -16.49 -5.45 -16.20
CA GLN A 82 -15.80 -6.67 -16.62
C GLN A 82 -14.87 -6.39 -17.80
N VAL A 83 -13.77 -7.14 -17.88
CA VAL A 83 -12.89 -7.15 -19.06
C VAL A 83 -13.56 -8.00 -20.13
N GLU A 84 -13.60 -7.50 -21.36
CA GLU A 84 -14.24 -8.18 -22.49
C GLU A 84 -13.54 -9.51 -22.82
N ASP A 85 -14.29 -10.55 -23.19
CA ASP A 85 -13.73 -11.88 -23.50
C ASP A 85 -12.74 -11.85 -24.69
N SER A 86 -12.87 -10.86 -25.58
CA SER A 86 -11.95 -10.65 -26.70
C SER A 86 -10.62 -10.02 -26.30
N HIS A 87 -10.46 -9.58 -25.04
CA HIS A 87 -9.22 -8.97 -24.57
C HIS A 87 -8.08 -10.00 -24.56
N PRO A 88 -6.85 -9.67 -25.00
CA PRO A 88 -5.73 -10.63 -25.05
C PRO A 88 -5.49 -11.37 -23.73
N LEU A 89 -5.58 -10.66 -22.60
CA LEU A 89 -5.54 -11.28 -21.26
C LEU A 89 -6.59 -12.38 -21.08
N LYS A 90 -7.85 -12.14 -21.44
CA LYS A 90 -8.96 -13.09 -21.25
C LYS A 90 -8.84 -14.29 -22.19
N VAL A 91 -8.37 -14.07 -23.41
CA VAL A 91 -8.07 -15.13 -24.38
C VAL A 91 -6.98 -16.04 -23.84
N LEU A 92 -5.84 -15.49 -23.40
CA LEU A 92 -4.74 -16.28 -22.82
C LEU A 92 -5.12 -16.93 -21.49
N TRP A 93 -5.96 -16.28 -20.69
CA TRP A 93 -6.47 -16.86 -19.45
C TRP A 93 -7.35 -18.10 -19.70
N SER A 94 -8.02 -18.17 -20.84
CA SER A 94 -8.91 -19.27 -21.20
C SER A 94 -8.19 -20.38 -21.97
N ASP A 95 -6.87 -20.25 -22.16
CA ASP A 95 -6.05 -21.25 -22.84
C ASP A 95 -6.04 -22.57 -22.06
N PRO A 96 -6.31 -23.72 -22.72
CA PRO A 96 -6.42 -25.01 -22.05
C PRO A 96 -5.08 -25.52 -21.49
N GLU A 97 -3.94 -25.06 -21.99
CA GLU A 97 -2.64 -25.41 -21.41
C GLU A 97 -2.38 -24.63 -20.11
N GLY A 98 -3.06 -23.50 -19.92
CA GLY A 98 -3.05 -22.70 -18.70
C GLY A 98 -1.65 -22.16 -18.36
N ILE A 99 -0.82 -21.90 -19.39
CA ILE A 99 0.59 -21.50 -19.20
C ILE A 99 0.66 -20.19 -18.40
N LEU A 100 -0.11 -19.17 -18.81
CA LEU A 100 -0.12 -17.87 -18.14
C LEU A 100 -0.50 -18.01 -16.65
N GLN A 101 -1.52 -18.82 -16.35
CA GLN A 101 -1.98 -19.05 -14.98
C GLN A 101 -0.91 -19.74 -14.13
N LYS A 102 -0.18 -20.70 -14.69
CA LYS A 102 0.93 -21.40 -14.02
C LYS A 102 2.07 -20.45 -13.70
N GLU A 103 2.47 -19.60 -14.63
CA GLU A 103 3.54 -18.62 -14.39
C GLU A 103 3.15 -17.57 -13.36
N LEU A 104 1.92 -17.04 -13.44
CA LEU A 104 1.40 -16.10 -12.44
C LEU A 104 1.28 -16.75 -11.06
N THR A 105 0.85 -18.02 -10.99
CA THR A 105 0.83 -18.77 -9.73
C THR A 105 2.24 -19.02 -9.19
N GLY A 106 3.21 -19.31 -10.06
CA GLY A 106 4.61 -19.45 -9.67
C GLY A 106 5.20 -18.18 -9.07
N ALA A 107 4.81 -17.00 -9.58
CA ALA A 107 5.19 -15.71 -8.99
C ALA A 107 4.62 -15.49 -7.57
N LEU A 108 3.60 -16.27 -7.18
CA LEU A 108 2.94 -16.22 -5.88
C LEU A 108 3.34 -17.37 -4.94
N GLU A 109 4.40 -18.14 -5.25
CA GLU A 109 4.81 -19.34 -4.48
C GLU A 109 4.90 -19.10 -2.96
N TYR A 110 5.32 -17.90 -2.55
CA TYR A 110 5.49 -17.52 -1.13
C TYR A 110 4.41 -16.55 -0.62
N THR A 111 3.30 -16.45 -1.32
CA THR A 111 2.20 -15.53 -1.00
C THR A 111 0.95 -16.34 -0.65
N GLN A 112 0.28 -16.01 0.46
CA GLN A 112 -1.02 -16.61 0.77
C GLN A 112 -2.10 -15.90 -0.05
N TRP A 113 -2.41 -16.45 -1.22
CA TRP A 113 -3.37 -15.90 -2.18
C TRP A 113 -4.60 -16.79 -2.32
N ASN A 114 -5.74 -16.18 -2.65
CA ASN A 114 -7.04 -16.82 -2.76
C ASN A 114 -7.49 -16.97 -4.23
N SER A 115 -7.38 -15.88 -5.00
CA SER A 115 -7.87 -15.83 -6.36
C SER A 115 -7.21 -14.73 -7.18
N PHE A 116 -7.35 -14.86 -8.49
CA PHE A 116 -7.12 -13.78 -9.45
C PHE A 116 -8.47 -13.29 -9.97
N GLU A 117 -8.61 -11.98 -10.13
CA GLU A 117 -9.77 -11.37 -10.79
C GLU A 117 -9.32 -10.34 -11.82
N THR A 118 -10.13 -10.11 -12.85
CA THR A 118 -9.80 -9.15 -13.92
C THR A 118 -10.94 -8.15 -14.08
N TYR A 119 -10.64 -6.88 -13.89
CA TYR A 119 -11.62 -5.80 -14.08
C TYR A 119 -11.01 -4.66 -14.86
N ARG A 120 -11.86 -3.86 -15.50
CA ARG A 120 -11.52 -2.49 -15.84
C ARG A 120 -11.86 -1.63 -14.64
N ILE A 121 -10.88 -0.88 -14.12
CA ILE A 121 -11.05 0.00 -12.95
C ILE A 121 -10.52 1.38 -13.32
N GLY A 122 -11.33 2.40 -13.04
CA GLY A 122 -10.96 3.81 -13.24
C GLY A 122 -11.51 4.68 -12.13
N SER A 123 -11.24 5.97 -12.25
CA SER A 123 -11.76 7.01 -11.35
C SER A 123 -12.47 8.10 -12.16
N ALA A 124 -12.99 9.12 -11.49
CA ALA A 124 -13.59 10.27 -12.18
C ALA A 124 -12.61 11.02 -13.10
N VAL A 125 -11.30 10.83 -12.91
CA VAL A 125 -10.23 11.56 -13.61
C VAL A 125 -9.29 10.66 -14.41
N GLN A 126 -9.44 9.34 -14.29
CA GLN A 126 -8.61 8.34 -14.98
C GLN A 126 -9.49 7.35 -15.73
N GLU A 127 -9.14 7.08 -16.98
CA GLU A 127 -9.82 6.08 -17.79
C GLU A 127 -9.78 4.70 -17.13
N ASN A 128 -10.78 3.87 -17.45
CA ASN A 128 -10.88 2.53 -16.91
C ASN A 128 -9.77 1.63 -17.49
N GLN A 129 -8.68 1.47 -16.73
CA GLN A 129 -7.55 0.63 -17.09
C GLN A 129 -7.84 -0.83 -16.73
N VAL A 130 -7.33 -1.77 -17.53
CA VAL A 130 -7.43 -3.19 -17.23
C VAL A 130 -6.51 -3.53 -16.06
N LYS A 131 -7.06 -4.15 -15.03
CA LYS A 131 -6.38 -4.57 -13.81
C LYS A 131 -6.49 -6.08 -13.64
N LEU A 132 -5.36 -6.73 -13.38
CA LEU A 132 -5.31 -8.06 -12.78
C LEU A 132 -5.19 -7.89 -11.26
N LEU A 133 -6.24 -8.27 -10.55
CA LEU A 133 -6.30 -8.22 -9.10
C LEU A 133 -5.86 -9.56 -8.51
N ILE A 134 -4.93 -9.50 -7.56
CA ILE A 134 -4.47 -10.64 -6.78
C ILE A 134 -5.07 -10.49 -5.38
N ILE A 135 -5.96 -11.40 -5.03
CA ILE A 135 -6.66 -11.37 -3.74
C ILE A 135 -5.87 -12.21 -2.75
N VAL A 136 -5.36 -11.58 -1.70
CA VAL A 136 -4.58 -12.23 -0.65
C VAL A 136 -5.37 -12.36 0.65
N GLU A 137 -4.92 -13.26 1.52
CA GLU A 137 -5.47 -13.37 2.88
C GLU A 137 -5.15 -12.10 3.68
N ALA A 138 -6.12 -11.61 4.46
CA ALA A 138 -5.96 -10.38 5.23
C ALA A 138 -4.81 -10.50 6.25
N GLY A 139 -3.88 -9.54 6.23
CA GLY A 139 -2.71 -9.52 7.10
C GLY A 139 -1.62 -10.55 6.76
N SER A 140 -1.76 -11.28 5.65
CA SER A 140 -0.82 -12.35 5.27
C SER A 140 0.42 -11.86 4.54
N THR A 141 0.40 -10.64 3.98
CA THR A 141 1.50 -10.07 3.21
C THR A 141 1.85 -8.67 3.64
N SER A 142 3.13 -8.30 3.48
CA SER A 142 3.57 -6.91 3.60
C SER A 142 3.36 -6.16 2.29
N TRP A 143 3.27 -4.82 2.36
CA TRP A 143 3.27 -3.97 1.18
C TRP A 143 4.49 -4.21 0.29
N TYR A 144 5.69 -4.34 0.86
CA TYR A 144 6.93 -4.46 0.08
C TYR A 144 6.94 -5.77 -0.75
N HIS A 145 6.54 -6.88 -0.12
CA HIS A 145 6.39 -8.16 -0.82
C HIS A 145 5.32 -8.10 -1.91
N ALA A 146 4.15 -7.52 -1.59
CA ALA A 146 3.08 -7.33 -2.55
C ALA A 146 3.50 -6.45 -3.74
N TRP A 147 4.30 -5.41 -3.49
CA TRP A 147 4.83 -4.56 -4.56
C TRP A 147 5.79 -5.33 -5.48
N ILE A 148 6.67 -6.18 -4.92
CA ILE A 148 7.51 -7.07 -5.73
C ILE A 148 6.64 -8.00 -6.59
N VAL A 149 5.65 -8.64 -5.98
CA VAL A 149 4.72 -9.55 -6.65
C VAL A 149 4.01 -8.85 -7.83
N THR A 150 3.40 -7.68 -7.60
CA THR A 150 2.72 -6.93 -8.68
C THR A 150 3.65 -6.63 -9.86
N ARG A 151 4.91 -6.28 -9.59
CA ARG A 151 5.91 -6.01 -10.63
C ARG A 151 6.32 -7.26 -11.40
N VAL A 152 6.52 -8.38 -10.71
CA VAL A 152 6.85 -9.67 -11.34
C VAL A 152 5.70 -10.11 -12.24
N CYS A 153 4.46 -10.11 -11.73
CA CYS A 153 3.28 -10.47 -12.51
C CYS A 153 3.09 -9.53 -13.72
N ARG A 154 3.29 -8.21 -13.56
CA ARG A 154 3.24 -7.27 -14.70
C ARG A 154 4.28 -7.61 -15.76
N ASN A 155 5.49 -8.00 -15.37
CA ASN A 155 6.53 -8.39 -16.32
C ASN A 155 6.20 -9.70 -17.04
N ILE A 156 5.56 -10.66 -16.36
CA ILE A 156 5.02 -11.88 -17.00
C ILE A 156 3.99 -11.48 -18.06
N LEU A 157 3.01 -10.65 -17.72
CA LEU A 157 2.00 -10.19 -18.70
C LEU A 157 2.64 -9.55 -19.93
N ARG A 158 3.66 -8.71 -19.72
CA ARG A 158 4.40 -8.05 -20.79
C ARG A 158 5.21 -9.01 -21.66
N SER A 159 5.67 -10.15 -21.15
CA SER A 159 6.34 -11.15 -22.00
C SER A 159 5.38 -11.85 -22.96
N TYR A 160 4.07 -11.75 -22.72
CA TYR A 160 3.00 -12.19 -23.65
C TYR A 160 2.43 -11.02 -24.49
N ASP A 161 3.14 -9.89 -24.57
CA ASP A 161 2.71 -8.69 -25.30
C ASP A 161 1.41 -8.04 -24.75
N ILE A 162 1.05 -8.34 -23.51
CA ILE A 162 -0.06 -7.68 -22.80
C ILE A 162 0.51 -6.43 -22.09
N MET A 163 0.41 -5.29 -22.75
CA MET A 163 1.06 -4.04 -22.31
C MET A 163 0.15 -3.07 -21.56
N ASP A 164 -1.17 -3.26 -21.65
CA ASP A 164 -2.20 -2.34 -21.14
C ASP A 164 -2.82 -2.79 -19.80
N VAL A 165 -2.28 -3.86 -19.20
CA VAL A 165 -2.73 -4.42 -17.93
C VAL A 165 -1.80 -4.01 -16.79
N GLU A 166 -2.37 -3.47 -15.73
CA GLU A 166 -1.69 -3.28 -14.45
C GLU A 166 -2.10 -4.37 -13.46
N VAL A 167 -1.24 -4.60 -12.47
CA VAL A 167 -1.44 -5.62 -11.44
C VAL A 167 -1.58 -4.95 -10.08
N GLU A 168 -2.56 -5.38 -9.33
CA GLU A 168 -2.82 -4.89 -7.98
C GLU A 168 -2.95 -6.06 -7.01
N VAL A 169 -2.42 -5.89 -5.80
CA VAL A 169 -2.64 -6.83 -4.70
C VAL A 169 -3.58 -6.19 -3.72
N GLN A 170 -4.64 -6.90 -3.37
CA GLN A 170 -5.65 -6.45 -2.42
C GLN A 170 -5.94 -7.50 -1.36
N GLU A 171 -6.22 -7.03 -0.15
CA GLU A 171 -6.80 -7.86 0.90
C GLU A 171 -8.32 -7.79 0.81
N CYS A 172 -8.96 -8.95 0.78
CA CYS A 172 -10.39 -8.99 1.06
C CYS A 172 -10.57 -8.89 2.58
N THR A 173 -10.89 -7.70 3.08
CA THR A 173 -11.34 -7.51 4.47
C THR A 173 -12.75 -8.02 4.62
N GLY A 174 -12.88 -9.35 4.62
CA GLY A 174 -14.09 -10.06 4.98
C GLY A 174 -15.28 -9.76 4.08
N CYS A 175 -15.65 -10.74 3.24
CA CYS A 175 -17.08 -11.06 3.12
C CYS A 175 -17.62 -11.14 4.56
N TRP A 176 -18.52 -10.24 5.00
CA TRP A 176 -19.15 -10.35 6.33
C TRP A 176 -19.74 -11.76 6.56
N ALA A 177 -20.09 -12.44 5.44
CA ALA A 177 -20.50 -13.83 5.40
C ALA A 177 -19.35 -14.84 5.64
N ILE A 178 -18.11 -14.64 5.17
CA ILE A 178 -16.99 -15.56 5.49
C ILE A 178 -16.70 -15.56 6.98
N MET A 179 -16.70 -14.38 7.63
CA MET A 179 -16.49 -14.32 9.08
C MET A 179 -17.61 -15.04 9.84
N ARG A 180 -18.88 -14.83 9.48
CA ARG A 180 -20.01 -15.57 10.07
C ARG A 180 -20.00 -17.08 9.77
N ILE A 181 -19.62 -17.48 8.55
CA ILE A 181 -19.56 -18.90 8.17
C ILE A 181 -18.37 -19.55 8.90
N ARG A 182 -17.23 -18.87 9.05
CA ARG A 182 -16.12 -19.37 9.89
C ARG A 182 -16.53 -19.50 11.36
N GLU A 183 -17.31 -18.56 11.89
CA GLU A 183 -17.90 -18.66 13.24
C GLU A 183 -18.90 -19.82 13.38
N SER A 184 -19.61 -20.18 12.31
CA SER A 184 -20.68 -21.19 12.33
C SER A 184 -20.23 -22.60 11.92
N VAL A 185 -19.23 -22.71 11.05
CA VAL A 185 -18.86 -23.94 10.32
C VAL A 185 -17.36 -24.27 10.44
N GLY A 186 -16.56 -23.38 11.04
CA GLY A 186 -15.13 -23.59 11.33
C GLY A 186 -14.17 -22.94 10.34
N PRO A 187 -12.85 -22.93 10.65
CA PRO A 187 -11.84 -22.14 9.92
C PRO A 187 -11.50 -22.64 8.51
N GLY A 188 -12.02 -23.80 8.09
CA GLY A 188 -11.77 -24.39 6.78
C GLY A 188 -12.52 -23.75 5.60
N VAL A 189 -13.27 -22.66 5.85
CA VAL A 189 -14.10 -21.98 4.84
C VAL A 189 -13.24 -20.94 4.10
N THR A 190 -13.24 -21.05 2.77
CA THR A 190 -12.44 -20.22 1.86
C THR A 190 -13.31 -19.18 1.14
N VAL A 191 -12.67 -18.25 0.42
CA VAL A 191 -13.39 -17.19 -0.32
C VAL A 191 -14.29 -17.76 -1.43
N GLN A 192 -13.88 -18.89 -2.02
CA GLN A 192 -14.66 -19.62 -3.03
C GLN A 192 -15.99 -20.17 -2.46
N ASP A 193 -16.11 -20.32 -1.15
CA ASP A 193 -17.33 -20.78 -0.51
C ASP A 193 -18.28 -19.61 -0.14
N CYS A 194 -17.90 -18.34 -0.36
CA CYS A 194 -18.79 -17.21 -0.05
C CYS A 194 -19.79 -16.98 -1.19
N PRO A 195 -21.11 -17.11 -0.96
CA PRO A 195 -22.13 -16.87 -1.99
C PRO A 195 -22.29 -15.39 -2.40
N ILE A 196 -21.50 -14.50 -1.81
CA ILE A 196 -21.46 -13.05 -2.11
C ILE A 196 -20.18 -12.70 -2.89
N CYS A 197 -19.14 -13.54 -2.80
CA CYS A 197 -17.89 -13.41 -3.56
C CYS A 197 -17.93 -14.17 -4.90
N HIS A 198 -19.11 -14.67 -5.27
CA HIS A 198 -19.38 -15.40 -6.50
C HIS A 198 -20.22 -14.57 -7.48
#